data_AF-A0AAD9RBN2-F1
#
_entry.id   AF-A0AAD9RBN2-F1
#
_cell.length_a   1.000
_cell.length_b   1.000
_cell.length_c   1.000
_cell.angle_alpha   90.00
_cell.angle_beta   90.00
_cell.angle_gamma   90.00
#
_symmetry.space_group_name_H-M   'P 1'
#
loop_
_entity.id
_entity.type
_entity.pdbx_description
1 polymer ?
#
loop_
_entity_poly.entity_id
_entity_poly.type
_entity_poly.pdbx_seq_one_letter_code
_entity_poly.pdbx_strand_id
1 'polypeptide(L)'
;MHIRRDYPIPKTTDIYTDALNDLQKEIFNAQDLLDKTREQLQNIEKDIIYLENKRNGFNKMREMYLASAQTLENKTYDDELSRTKRLFRDTRQNLIDVVEILFPGNENFQNLLAALTTAYGKGGDDIYVDVVSESLDCVQYLIEADIVAYHPNDKNKIRMVDLL
;
A
#
# COMPACT_ATOMS: atom_id res chain seq x y z
N MET A 1 46.86 -58.32 65.49
CA MET A 1 46.53 -59.35 64.47
C MET A 1 45.00 -59.38 64.35
N HIS A 2 44.43 -58.71 63.34
CA HIS A 2 42.97 -58.70 63.13
C HIS A 2 42.61 -59.81 62.15
N ILE A 3 41.92 -60.83 62.65
CA ILE A 3 41.33 -61.88 61.82
C ILE A 3 40.14 -61.24 61.10
N ARG A 4 40.25 -61.04 59.78
CA ARG A 4 39.09 -60.73 58.93
C ARG A 4 38.12 -61.90 59.07
N ARG A 5 36.96 -61.64 59.65
CA ARG A 5 35.80 -62.52 59.51
C ARG A 5 35.21 -62.26 58.14
N ASP A 6 35.47 -63.15 57.20
CA ASP A 6 34.70 -63.20 55.97
C ASP A 6 33.27 -63.59 56.35
N TYR A 7 32.36 -62.61 56.29
CA TYR A 7 30.94 -62.88 56.47
C TYR A 7 30.47 -63.65 55.22
N PRO A 8 29.93 -64.87 55.36
CA PRO A 8 29.40 -65.59 54.22
C PRO A 8 28.22 -64.79 53.67
N ILE A 9 28.32 -64.36 52.41
CA ILE A 9 27.15 -63.92 51.65
C ILE A 9 26.19 -65.12 51.66
N PRO A 10 24.99 -65.01 52.25
CA PRO A 10 24.06 -66.11 52.25
C PRO A 10 23.81 -66.53 50.80
N LYS A 11 24.20 -67.75 50.45
CA LYS A 11 23.79 -68.39 49.19
C LYS A 11 22.33 -68.81 49.30
N THR A 12 21.45 -67.85 49.54
CA THR A 12 20.01 -68.03 49.42
C THR A 12 19.66 -67.61 48.00
N THR A 13 19.28 -68.59 47.19
CA THR A 13 18.83 -68.46 45.80
C THR A 13 17.87 -67.27 45.61
N ASP A 14 17.09 -66.95 46.65
CA ASP A 14 16.11 -65.86 46.69
C ASP A 14 16.69 -64.47 46.37
N ILE A 15 17.84 -64.06 46.92
CA ILE A 15 18.38 -62.69 46.71
C ILE A 15 18.75 -62.45 45.24
N TYR A 16 19.35 -63.46 44.60
CA TYR A 16 19.70 -63.38 43.18
C TYR A 16 18.46 -63.45 42.29
N THR A 17 17.43 -64.18 42.73
CA THR A 17 16.17 -64.32 41.99
C THR A 17 15.36 -63.02 42.05
N ASP A 18 15.33 -62.35 43.22
CA ASP A 18 14.67 -61.06 43.41
C ASP A 18 15.36 -59.95 42.60
N ALA A 19 16.69 -59.88 42.64
CA ALA A 19 17.45 -58.91 41.85
C ALA A 19 17.25 -59.10 40.34
N LEU A 20 17.18 -60.34 39.86
CA LEU A 20 16.89 -60.64 38.45
C LEU A 20 15.45 -60.29 38.07
N ASN A 21 14.48 -60.55 38.95
CA ASN A 21 13.09 -60.18 38.74
C ASN A 21 12.91 -58.66 38.68
N ASP A 22 13.60 -57.90 39.53
CA ASP A 22 13.54 -56.44 39.53
C ASP A 22 14.21 -55.84 38.29
N LEU A 23 15.37 -56.36 37.88
CA LEU A 23 16.00 -55.99 36.60
C LEU A 23 15.08 -56.30 35.40
N GLN A 24 14.40 -57.44 35.42
CA GLN A 24 13.46 -57.80 34.36
C GLN A 24 12.28 -56.83 34.31
N LYS A 25 11.73 -56.42 35.46
CA LYS A 25 10.69 -55.38 35.53
C LYS A 25 11.19 -54.03 35.02
N GLU A 26 12.40 -53.62 35.37
CA GLU A 26 12.99 -52.38 34.87
C GLU A 26 13.16 -52.40 33.34
N ILE A 27 13.59 -53.53 32.78
CA ILE A 27 13.70 -53.70 31.31
C ILE A 27 12.32 -53.57 30.66
N PHE A 28 11.28 -54.21 31.20
CA PHE A 28 9.93 -54.08 30.68
C PHE A 28 9.41 -52.64 30.77
N ASN A 29 9.62 -51.96 31.90
CA ASN A 29 9.23 -50.56 32.07
C ASN A 29 9.96 -49.64 31.09
N ALA A 30 11.24 -49.87 30.86
CA ALA A 30 12.04 -49.09 29.91
C ALA A 30 11.56 -49.30 28.46
N GLN A 31 11.16 -50.53 28.10
CA GLN A 31 10.59 -50.83 26.79
C GLN A 31 9.23 -50.15 26.59
N ASP A 32 8.33 -50.22 27.58
CA ASP A 32 7.04 -49.52 27.53
C ASP A 32 7.21 -47.99 27.41
N LEU A 33 8.17 -47.41 28.14
CA LEU A 33 8.50 -45.99 28.03
C LEU A 33 9.03 -45.64 26.64
N LEU A 34 9.90 -46.48 26.07
CA LEU A 34 10.45 -46.28 24.73
C LEU A 34 9.34 -46.28 23.67
N ASP A 35 8.41 -47.22 23.76
CA ASP A 35 7.31 -47.33 22.79
C ASP A 35 6.35 -46.14 22.88
N LYS A 36 5.99 -45.71 24.09
CA LYS A 36 5.20 -44.48 24.32
C LYS A 36 5.89 -43.23 23.76
N THR A 37 7.20 -43.12 23.98
CA THR A 37 7.98 -41.97 23.51
C THR A 37 8.06 -41.95 21.98
N ARG A 38 8.20 -43.12 21.34
CA ARG A 38 8.17 -43.24 19.87
C ARG A 38 6.82 -42.84 19.28
N GLU A 39 5.73 -43.27 19.90
CA GLU A 39 4.38 -42.88 19.47
C GLU A 39 4.17 -41.36 19.59
N GLN A 40 4.60 -40.77 20.71
CA GLN A 40 4.56 -39.32 20.90
C GLN A 40 5.38 -38.57 19.85
N LEU A 41 6.59 -39.04 19.55
CA LEU A 41 7.43 -38.43 18.52
C LEU A 41 6.76 -38.45 17.15
N GLN A 42 6.17 -39.58 16.76
CA GLN A 42 5.44 -39.70 15.49
C GLN A 42 4.24 -38.75 15.41
N ASN A 43 3.53 -38.54 16.52
CA ASN A 43 2.41 -37.59 16.57
C ASN A 43 2.90 -36.15 16.44
N ILE A 44 3.99 -35.80 17.12
CA ILE A 44 4.62 -34.47 17.00
C ILE A 44 5.09 -34.21 15.57
N GLU A 45 5.70 -35.19 14.91
CA GLU A 45 6.13 -35.06 13.51
C GLU A 45 4.96 -34.81 12.56
N LYS A 46 3.83 -35.50 12.75
CA LYS A 46 2.60 -35.26 11.98
C LYS A 46 2.06 -33.85 12.22
N ASP A 47 2.05 -33.39 13.46
CA ASP A 47 1.60 -32.04 13.81
C ASP A 47 2.50 -30.97 13.20
N ILE A 48 3.83 -31.17 13.20
CA ILE A 48 4.78 -30.27 12.53
C ILE A 48 4.45 -30.17 11.04
N ILE A 49 4.29 -31.30 10.35
CA ILE A 49 3.95 -31.30 8.92
C ILE A 49 2.62 -30.57 8.66
N TYR A 50 1.60 -30.82 9.49
CA TYR A 50 0.32 -30.13 9.39
C TYR A 50 0.47 -28.61 9.57
N LEU A 51 1.21 -28.17 10.58
CA LEU A 51 1.42 -26.76 10.87
C LEU A 51 2.25 -26.06 9.79
N GLU A 52 3.27 -26.72 9.23
CA GLU A 52 4.04 -26.22 8.10
C GLU A 52 3.18 -26.02 6.85
N ASN A 53 2.32 -27.00 6.55
CA ASN A 53 1.37 -26.89 5.44
C ASN A 53 0.38 -25.73 5.66
N LYS A 54 -0.12 -25.57 6.90
CA LYS A 54 -1.02 -24.46 7.25
C LYS A 54 -0.32 -23.10 7.13
N ARG A 55 0.93 -23.00 7.60
CA ARG A 55 1.76 -21.79 7.44
C ARG A 55 1.96 -21.44 5.97
N ASN A 56 2.27 -22.42 5.14
CA ASN A 56 2.42 -22.22 3.70
C ASN A 56 1.10 -21.75 3.05
N GLY A 57 -0.05 -22.28 3.49
CA GLY A 57 -1.36 -21.80 3.07
C GLY A 57 -1.59 -20.32 3.40
N PHE A 58 -1.26 -19.91 4.63
CA PHE A 58 -1.36 -18.50 5.03
C PHE A 58 -0.43 -17.57 4.24
N ASN A 59 0.79 -18.01 3.95
CA ASN A 59 1.72 -17.23 3.12
C ASN A 59 1.17 -17.00 1.71
N LYS A 60 0.64 -18.05 1.06
CA LYS A 60 0.01 -17.92 -0.26
C LYS A 60 -1.19 -16.98 -0.23
N MET A 61 -2.03 -17.07 0.80
CA MET A 61 -3.18 -16.19 0.95
C MET A 61 -2.76 -14.72 1.09
N ARG A 62 -1.71 -14.45 1.87
CA ARG A 62 -1.13 -13.11 2.03
C ARG A 62 -0.61 -12.56 0.70
N GLU A 63 0.13 -13.36 -0.07
CA GLU A 63 0.65 -12.97 -1.39
C GLU A 63 -0.49 -12.63 -2.37
N MET A 64 -1.53 -13.47 -2.43
CA MET A 64 -2.70 -13.20 -3.26
C MET A 64 -3.42 -11.91 -2.87
N TYR A 65 -3.59 -11.67 -1.56
CA TYR A 65 -4.22 -10.45 -1.08
C TYR A 65 -3.44 -9.21 -1.49
N LEU A 66 -2.12 -9.18 -1.27
CA LEU A 66 -1.27 -8.05 -1.65
C LEU A 66 -1.31 -7.78 -3.16
N ALA A 67 -1.22 -8.83 -3.98
CA ALA A 67 -1.32 -8.69 -5.43
C ALA A 67 -2.68 -8.14 -5.87
N SER A 68 -3.77 -8.60 -5.24
CA SER A 68 -5.12 -8.11 -5.54
C SER A 68 -5.33 -6.65 -5.13
N ALA A 69 -4.81 -6.24 -3.97
CA ALA A 69 -4.92 -4.86 -3.49
C ALA A 69 -4.18 -3.90 -4.42
N GLN A 70 -2.95 -4.24 -4.83
CA GLN A 70 -2.15 -3.44 -5.74
C GLN A 70 -2.79 -3.32 -7.13
N THR A 71 -3.43 -4.40 -7.61
CA THR A 71 -4.16 -4.38 -8.89
C THR A 71 -5.42 -3.51 -8.82
N LEU A 72 -6.15 -3.55 -7.69
CA LEU A 72 -7.35 -2.75 -7.49
C LEU A 72 -7.02 -1.26 -7.40
N GLU A 73 -5.96 -0.91 -6.67
CA GLU A 73 -5.46 0.46 -6.56
C GLU A 73 -5.08 1.04 -7.93
N ASN A 74 -4.29 0.29 -8.71
CA ASN A 74 -3.91 0.70 -10.07
C ASN A 74 -5.13 0.89 -10.98
N LYS A 75 -6.09 -0.04 -10.96
CA LYS A 75 -7.33 0.08 -11.75
C LYS A 75 -8.14 1.31 -11.37
N THR A 76 -8.27 1.58 -10.07
CA THR A 76 -9.02 2.73 -9.57
C THR A 76 -8.36 4.03 -10.01
N TYR A 77 -7.03 4.11 -9.89
CA TYR A 77 -6.26 5.26 -10.36
C TYR A 77 -6.42 5.50 -11.87
N ASP A 78 -6.29 4.46 -12.69
CA ASP A 78 -6.40 4.57 -14.15
C ASP A 78 -7.81 5.01 -14.59
N ASP A 79 -8.85 4.50 -13.92
CA ASP A 79 -10.24 4.87 -14.17
C ASP A 79 -10.50 6.34 -13.79
N GLU A 80 -10.03 6.78 -12.63
CA GLU A 80 -10.15 8.17 -12.17
C GLU A 80 -9.38 9.13 -13.07
N LEU A 81 -8.16 8.78 -13.46
CA LEU A 81 -7.35 9.55 -14.39
C LEU A 81 -8.04 9.68 -15.75
N SER A 82 -8.62 8.59 -16.26
CA SER A 82 -9.35 8.57 -17.53
C SER A 82 -10.60 9.45 -17.48
N ARG A 83 -11.38 9.37 -16.39
CA ARG A 83 -12.54 10.24 -16.16
C ARG A 83 -12.15 11.70 -16.06
N THR A 84 -11.09 12.02 -15.32
CA THR A 84 -10.58 13.38 -15.16
C THR A 84 -10.12 13.98 -16.49
N LYS A 85 -9.35 13.21 -17.28
CA LYS A 85 -8.94 13.61 -18.64
C LYS A 85 -10.13 13.90 -19.54
N ARG A 86 -11.16 13.05 -19.48
CA ARG A 86 -12.40 13.25 -20.24
C ARG A 86 -13.12 14.52 -19.79
N LEU A 87 -13.31 14.71 -18.49
CA LEU A 87 -13.95 15.91 -17.95
C LEU A 87 -13.21 17.18 -18.35
N PHE A 88 -11.88 17.18 -18.27
CA PHE A 88 -11.06 18.32 -18.68
C PHE A 88 -11.21 18.62 -20.17
N ARG A 89 -11.20 17.60 -21.03
CA ARG A 89 -11.42 17.76 -22.48
C ARG A 89 -12.80 18.32 -22.77
N ASP A 90 -13.84 17.75 -22.16
CA ASP A 90 -15.23 18.14 -22.41
C ASP A 90 -15.47 19.58 -21.89
N THR A 91 -14.90 19.94 -20.73
CA THR A 91 -14.94 21.31 -20.19
C THR A 91 -14.19 22.30 -21.08
N ARG A 92 -13.00 21.94 -21.57
CA ARG A 92 -12.24 22.76 -22.50
C ARG A 92 -13.03 23.03 -23.78
N GLN A 93 -13.67 22.02 -24.34
CA GLN A 93 -14.49 22.19 -25.54
C GLN A 93 -15.66 23.12 -25.28
N ASN A 94 -16.39 22.91 -24.19
CA ASN A 94 -17.50 23.79 -23.81
C ASN A 94 -17.05 25.25 -23.63
N LEU A 95 -15.89 25.49 -23.03
CA LEU A 95 -15.34 26.85 -22.88
C LEU A 95 -15.00 27.48 -24.24
N ILE A 96 -14.40 26.72 -25.15
CA ILE A 96 -14.14 27.19 -26.52
C ILE A 96 -15.46 27.57 -27.21
N ASP A 97 -16.47 26.71 -27.10
CA ASP A 97 -17.78 26.96 -27.73
C ASP A 97 -18.45 28.21 -27.15
N VAL A 98 -18.39 28.42 -25.83
CA VAL A 98 -18.93 29.63 -25.17
C VAL A 98 -18.19 30.88 -25.62
N VAL A 99 -16.85 30.84 -25.69
CA VAL A 99 -16.05 31.97 -26.17
C VAL A 99 -16.39 32.31 -27.62
N GLU A 100 -16.52 31.31 -28.49
CA GLU A 100 -16.88 31.51 -29.90
C GLU A 100 -18.31 32.05 -30.07
N ILE A 101 -19.25 31.65 -29.21
CA ILE A 101 -20.62 32.19 -29.23
C ILE A 101 -20.65 33.66 -28.78
N LEU A 102 -19.90 34.02 -27.73
CA LEU A 102 -19.91 35.36 -27.16
C LEU A 102 -19.04 36.35 -27.95
N PHE A 103 -17.93 35.87 -28.53
CA PHE A 103 -16.94 36.68 -29.26
C PHE A 103 -16.54 36.00 -30.58
N PRO A 104 -17.47 35.85 -31.53
CA PRO A 104 -17.25 35.07 -32.76
C PRO A 104 -16.10 35.63 -33.60
N GLY A 105 -15.19 34.76 -34.02
CA GLY A 105 -14.05 35.13 -34.88
C GLY A 105 -13.04 36.10 -34.26
N ASN A 106 -13.06 36.31 -32.94
CA ASN A 106 -12.16 37.24 -32.26
C ASN A 106 -10.83 36.56 -31.87
N GLU A 107 -9.91 36.46 -32.83
CA GLU A 107 -8.56 35.91 -32.61
C GLU A 107 -7.79 36.68 -31.52
N ASN A 108 -8.03 37.99 -31.38
CA ASN A 108 -7.37 38.81 -30.35
C ASN A 108 -7.78 38.37 -28.93
N PHE A 109 -9.04 37.99 -28.73
CA PHE A 109 -9.51 37.48 -27.46
C PHE A 109 -8.90 36.12 -27.12
N GLN A 110 -8.82 35.21 -28.10
CA GLN A 110 -8.16 33.92 -27.92
C GLN A 110 -6.67 34.07 -27.57
N ASN A 111 -5.97 34.98 -28.25
CA ASN A 111 -4.57 35.29 -27.97
C ASN A 111 -4.39 35.90 -26.57
N LEU A 112 -5.29 36.80 -26.16
CA LEU A 112 -5.28 37.38 -24.82
C LEU A 112 -5.47 36.31 -23.73
N LEU A 113 -6.46 35.42 -23.89
CA LEU A 113 -6.70 34.32 -22.96
C LEU A 113 -5.48 33.39 -22.87
N ALA A 114 -4.84 33.09 -24.00
CA ALA A 114 -3.62 32.28 -24.03
C ALA A 114 -2.45 32.97 -23.30
N ALA A 115 -2.28 34.28 -23.49
CA ALA A 115 -1.27 35.06 -22.80
C ALA A 115 -1.52 35.10 -21.29
N LEU A 116 -2.76 35.35 -20.86
CA LEU A 116 -3.17 35.35 -19.45
C LEU A 116 -2.92 34.01 -18.76
N THR A 117 -3.33 32.91 -19.40
CA THR A 117 -3.15 31.56 -18.84
C THR A 117 -1.66 31.21 -18.73
N THR A 118 -0.85 31.62 -19.71
CA THR A 118 0.61 31.41 -19.70
C THR A 118 1.29 32.22 -18.60
N ALA A 119 0.91 33.50 -18.46
CA ALA A 119 1.41 34.39 -17.42
C ALA A 119 1.08 33.86 -16.02
N TYR A 120 -0.16 33.40 -15.82
CA TYR A 120 -0.60 32.79 -14.57
C TYR A 120 0.24 31.54 -14.20
N GLY A 121 0.53 30.68 -15.17
CA GLY A 121 1.34 29.46 -14.93
C GLY A 121 2.82 29.70 -14.61
N LYS A 122 3.38 30.86 -14.98
CA LYS A 122 4.79 31.21 -14.72
C LYS A 122 5.02 31.74 -13.30
N GLY A 123 4.05 32.44 -12.73
CA GLY A 123 4.14 33.07 -11.40
C GLY A 123 5.11 34.26 -11.33
N GLY A 124 5.16 34.94 -10.17
CA GLY A 124 6.06 36.08 -9.93
C GLY A 124 5.55 37.41 -10.53
N ASP A 125 6.46 38.27 -11.00
CA ASP A 125 6.12 39.55 -11.66
C ASP A 125 5.64 39.37 -13.11
N ASP A 126 5.85 38.20 -13.69
CA ASP A 126 5.51 37.83 -15.07
C ASP A 126 4.04 37.41 -15.23
N ILE A 127 3.21 37.68 -14.22
CA ILE A 127 1.77 37.33 -14.17
C ILE A 127 0.88 38.37 -14.87
N TYR A 128 1.43 39.51 -15.26
CA TYR A 128 0.68 40.60 -15.89
C TYR A 128 0.85 40.58 -17.42
N VAL A 129 -0.25 40.85 -18.12
CA VAL A 129 -0.32 40.93 -19.59
C VAL A 129 -0.79 42.33 -19.99
N ASP A 130 -0.17 42.87 -21.03
CA ASP A 130 -0.55 44.17 -21.60
C ASP A 130 -1.89 44.10 -22.33
N VAL A 131 -2.75 45.09 -22.08
CA VAL A 131 -4.04 45.26 -22.72
C VAL A 131 -3.86 46.05 -24.02
N VAL A 132 -4.33 45.48 -25.13
CA VAL A 132 -4.39 46.16 -26.43
C VAL A 132 -5.81 46.65 -26.72
N SER A 133 -5.94 47.73 -27.47
CA SER A 133 -7.22 48.41 -27.77
C SER A 133 -8.26 47.46 -28.38
N GLU A 134 -7.82 46.51 -29.20
CA GLU A 134 -8.66 45.54 -29.89
C GLU A 134 -9.25 44.46 -28.96
N SER A 135 -8.75 44.37 -27.72
CA SER A 135 -9.17 43.39 -26.72
C SER A 135 -9.97 44.02 -25.57
N LEU A 136 -10.18 45.34 -25.59
CA LEU A 136 -10.66 46.11 -24.45
C LEU A 136 -12.08 45.70 -24.00
N ASP A 137 -12.98 45.46 -24.95
CA ASP A 137 -14.35 44.98 -24.67
C ASP A 137 -14.32 43.59 -24.00
N CYS A 138 -13.39 42.74 -24.41
CA CYS A 138 -13.23 41.41 -23.85
C CYS A 138 -12.58 41.46 -22.45
N VAL A 139 -11.63 42.37 -22.24
CA VAL A 139 -11.03 42.63 -20.93
C VAL A 139 -12.08 43.10 -19.94
N GLN A 140 -12.95 44.03 -20.34
CA GLN A 140 -14.02 44.52 -19.49
C GLN A 140 -14.95 43.37 -19.04
N TYR A 141 -15.32 42.48 -19.96
CA TYR A 141 -16.11 41.29 -19.64
C TYR A 141 -15.41 40.38 -18.61
N LEU A 142 -14.11 40.14 -18.78
CA LEU A 142 -13.34 39.31 -17.85
C LEU A 142 -13.18 39.95 -16.46
N ILE A 143 -13.08 41.29 -16.40
CA ILE A 143 -13.04 42.05 -15.15
C ILE A 143 -14.39 41.94 -14.43
N GLU A 144 -15.49 42.13 -15.14
CA GLU A 144 -16.85 42.03 -14.57
C GLU A 144 -17.19 40.62 -14.08
N ALA A 145 -16.59 39.60 -14.69
CA ALA A 145 -16.72 38.21 -14.27
C ALA A 145 -15.76 37.82 -13.13
N ASP A 146 -14.99 38.76 -12.58
CA ASP A 146 -13.94 38.54 -11.57
C ASP A 146 -12.89 37.49 -11.98
N ILE A 147 -12.67 37.30 -13.29
CA ILE A 147 -11.69 36.34 -13.83
C ILE A 147 -10.29 36.97 -13.89
N VAL A 148 -10.23 38.26 -14.18
CA VAL A 148 -8.97 39.03 -14.24
C VAL A 148 -9.08 40.29 -13.39
N ALA A 149 -7.94 40.86 -13.03
CA ALA A 149 -7.84 42.11 -12.29
C ALA A 149 -6.78 43.02 -12.90
N TYR A 150 -7.01 44.33 -12.87
CA TYR A 150 -6.02 45.33 -13.28
C TYR A 150 -4.81 45.34 -12.34
N HIS A 151 -3.65 45.68 -12.90
CA HIS A 151 -2.47 45.98 -12.10
C HIS A 151 -2.74 47.22 -11.23
N PRO A 152 -2.37 47.21 -9.92
CA PRO A 152 -2.72 48.30 -8.99
C PRO A 152 -2.23 49.69 -9.43
N ASN A 153 -1.09 49.73 -10.13
CA ASN A 153 -0.44 50.97 -10.56
C ASN A 153 -0.44 51.17 -12.10
N ASP A 154 -0.94 50.21 -12.88
CA ASP A 154 -0.88 50.26 -14.35
C ASP A 154 -2.17 49.73 -14.96
N LYS A 155 -3.06 50.63 -15.37
CA LYS A 155 -4.36 50.24 -15.93
C LYS A 155 -4.27 49.60 -17.33
N ASN A 156 -3.10 49.59 -17.95
CA ASN A 156 -2.89 48.90 -19.22
C ASN A 156 -2.43 47.47 -19.01
N LYS A 157 -2.38 46.97 -17.77
CA LYS A 157 -1.98 45.61 -17.46
C LYS A 157 -3.05 44.89 -16.65
N ILE A 158 -3.27 43.62 -16.98
CA ILE A 158 -4.19 42.74 -16.27
C ILE A 158 -3.51 41.42 -15.91
N ARG A 159 -4.02 40.76 -14.87
CA ARG A 159 -3.62 39.39 -14.49
C ARG A 159 -4.85 38.55 -14.21
N MET A 160 -4.72 37.23 -14.31
CA MET A 160 -5.74 36.33 -13.77
C MET A 160 -5.84 36.46 -12.25
N VAL A 161 -7.05 36.35 -11.73
CA VAL A 161 -7.32 36.22 -10.29
C VAL A 161 -7.08 34.75 -9.89
N ASP A 162 -6.57 34.53 -8.67
CA ASP A 162 -6.47 33.18 -8.11
C ASP A 162 -7.88 32.61 -7.91
N LEU A 163 -8.25 31.64 -8.74
CA LEU A 163 -9.47 30.86 -8.61
C LEU A 163 -9.22 29.73 -7.60
N LEU A 164 -9.29 30.06 -6.31
CA LEU A 164 -9.20 29.10 -5.19
C LEU A 164 -10.53 28.39 -4.91
#